data_AF-A0A923F0W5-F1
#
_entry.id   AF-A0A923F0W5-F1
#
_cell.length_a   1.000
_cell.length_b   1.000
_cell.length_c   1.000
_cell.angle_alpha   90.00
_cell.angle_beta   90.00
_cell.angle_gamma   90.00
#
_symmetry.space_group_name_H-M   'P 1'
#
loop_
_entity.id
_entity.type
_entity.pdbx_description
1 polymer ?
#
loop_
_entity_poly.entity_id
_entity_poly.type
_entity_poly.pdbx_seq_one_letter_code
_entity_poly.pdbx_strand_id
1 'polypeptide(L)'
;MVIGRLDCFWSLMMGFSTTLWEWYGQDEYKRVLAVCEAIPALEFLALTSDMQQKTIPDCPACEAWSEMILPLNEALSICGSALPAQINTRLQDIWERCNSLTDAAFHCHDRLIFDHDEWRPIRTASAELLDLMESLEINPFLDDLLLDCRNLSRGIKR
;
A
#
# COMPACT_ATOMS: atom_id res chain seq x y z
N MET A 1 15.47 -35.34 2.18
CA MET A 1 15.20 -34.08 2.90
C MET A 1 15.97 -32.95 2.20
N VAL A 2 15.44 -32.50 1.06
CA VAL A 2 15.92 -31.34 0.28
C VAL A 2 14.68 -30.76 -0.39
N ILE A 3 13.78 -30.16 0.39
CA ILE A 3 12.55 -29.53 -0.14
C ILE A 3 12.58 -28.03 0.13
N GLY A 4 13.06 -27.57 1.29
CA GLY A 4 13.01 -26.14 1.65
C GLY A 4 13.99 -25.18 0.96
N ARG A 5 14.75 -25.57 -0.07
CA ARG A 5 15.70 -24.65 -0.76
C ARG A 5 15.27 -24.25 -2.18
N LEU A 6 14.31 -24.96 -2.76
CA LEU A 6 13.75 -24.63 -4.08
C LEU A 6 12.55 -23.68 -3.96
N ASP A 7 11.74 -23.82 -2.91
CA ASP A 7 10.61 -22.93 -2.65
C ASP A 7 11.06 -21.47 -2.46
N CYS A 8 12.17 -21.25 -1.75
CA CYS A 8 12.75 -19.90 -1.59
C CYS A 8 13.35 -19.32 -2.88
N PHE A 9 13.78 -20.17 -3.83
CA PHE A 9 14.41 -19.70 -5.07
C PHE A 9 13.37 -19.37 -6.15
N TRP A 10 12.24 -20.07 -6.16
CA TRP A 10 11.10 -19.75 -7.04
C TRP A 10 10.36 -18.49 -6.58
N SER A 11 10.24 -18.27 -5.27
CA SER A 11 9.68 -17.04 -4.70
C SER A 11 10.55 -15.79 -4.95
N LEU A 12 11.80 -15.96 -5.39
CA LEU A 12 12.73 -14.87 -5.70
C LEU A 12 12.75 -14.51 -7.20
N MET A 13 12.00 -15.22 -8.03
CA MET A 13 12.00 -15.07 -9.49
C MET A 13 10.62 -14.70 -10.08
N MET A 14 9.58 -14.69 -9.25
CA MET A 14 8.24 -14.24 -9.63
C MET A 14 7.98 -12.86 -9.02
N GLY A 15 7.46 -11.96 -9.84
CA GLY A 15 7.08 -10.60 -9.44
C GLY A 15 5.97 -10.58 -8.39
N PHE A 16 5.80 -9.45 -7.71
CA PHE A 16 4.71 -9.28 -6.75
C PHE A 16 3.34 -9.42 -7.40
N SER A 17 3.18 -8.99 -8.66
CA SER A 17 1.94 -9.15 -9.43
C SER A 17 1.53 -10.62 -9.49
N THR A 18 2.49 -11.55 -9.63
CA THR A 18 2.22 -12.99 -9.59
C THR A 18 1.69 -13.43 -8.23
N THR A 19 2.35 -13.02 -7.14
CA THR A 19 1.90 -13.34 -5.77
C THR A 19 0.48 -12.84 -5.53
N LEU A 20 0.14 -11.64 -6.00
CA LEU A 20 -1.21 -11.09 -5.91
C LEU A 20 -2.23 -11.97 -6.66
N TRP A 21 -1.92 -12.40 -7.88
CA TRP A 21 -2.79 -13.27 -8.67
C TRP A 21 -2.92 -14.68 -8.07
N GLU A 22 -1.88 -15.21 -7.45
CA GLU A 22 -1.94 -16.47 -6.71
C GLU A 22 -2.90 -16.38 -5.53
N TRP A 23 -2.82 -15.31 -4.73
CA TRP A 23 -3.77 -15.07 -3.64
C TRP A 23 -5.20 -14.94 -4.14
N TYR A 24 -5.40 -14.22 -5.25
CA TYR A 24 -6.71 -14.09 -5.87
C TYR A 24 -7.26 -15.46 -6.30
N GLY A 25 -6.44 -16.30 -6.94
CA GLY A 25 -6.82 -17.66 -7.35
C GLY A 25 -7.02 -18.65 -6.19
N GLN A 26 -6.50 -18.35 -5.01
CA GLN A 26 -6.63 -19.15 -3.77
C GLN A 26 -7.76 -18.67 -2.85
N ASP A 27 -8.66 -17.81 -3.35
CA ASP A 27 -9.75 -17.20 -2.58
C ASP A 27 -9.27 -16.36 -1.37
N GLU A 28 -8.01 -15.92 -1.35
CA GLU A 28 -7.47 -15.06 -0.29
C GLU A 28 -7.85 -13.58 -0.47
N TYR A 29 -9.12 -13.35 -0.80
CA TYR A 29 -9.66 -12.05 -1.22
C TYR A 29 -9.42 -10.91 -0.23
N LYS A 30 -9.30 -11.19 1.07
CA LYS A 30 -8.97 -10.18 2.07
C LYS A 30 -7.55 -9.64 1.93
N ARG A 31 -6.58 -10.50 1.57
CA ARG A 31 -5.19 -10.07 1.34
C ARG A 31 -5.08 -9.26 0.06
N VAL A 32 -5.72 -9.75 -1.00
CA VAL A 32 -5.79 -9.04 -2.28
C VAL A 32 -6.43 -7.66 -2.08
N LEU A 33 -7.59 -7.61 -1.41
CA LEU A 33 -8.28 -6.36 -1.12
C LEU A 33 -7.39 -5.37 -0.34
N ALA A 34 -6.76 -5.82 0.75
CA ALA A 34 -5.91 -4.95 1.57
C ALA A 34 -4.73 -4.38 0.78
N VAL A 35 -4.10 -5.17 -0.09
CA VAL A 35 -3.03 -4.69 -0.96
C VAL A 35 -3.56 -3.73 -2.02
N CYS A 36 -4.69 -4.05 -2.65
CA CYS A 36 -5.31 -3.18 -3.65
C CYS A 36 -5.80 -1.86 -3.05
N GLU A 37 -6.18 -1.81 -1.77
CA GLU A 37 -6.50 -0.56 -1.06
C GLU A 37 -5.23 0.22 -0.67
N ALA A 38 -4.11 -0.46 -0.44
CA ALA A 38 -2.82 0.18 -0.16
C ALA A 38 -2.14 0.79 -1.39
N ILE A 39 -2.35 0.26 -2.60
CA ILE A 39 -1.77 0.80 -3.85
C ILE A 39 -2.15 2.28 -4.09
N PRO A 40 -3.44 2.67 -4.16
CA PRO A 40 -3.81 4.07 -4.42
C PRO A 40 -3.38 4.99 -3.27
N ALA A 41 -3.35 4.47 -2.04
CA ALA A 41 -2.79 5.18 -0.90
C ALA A 41 -1.29 5.48 -1.08
N LEU A 42 -0.50 4.50 -1.51
CA LEU A 42 0.93 4.69 -1.83
C LEU A 42 1.12 5.64 -3.01
N GLU A 43 0.27 5.56 -4.04
CA GLU A 43 0.30 6.48 -5.18
C GLU A 43 0.10 7.93 -4.72
N PHE A 44 -0.89 8.17 -3.85
CA PHE A 44 -1.08 9.48 -3.23
C PHE A 44 0.14 9.90 -2.41
N LEU A 45 0.70 9.01 -1.59
CA LEU A 45 1.85 9.32 -0.76
C LEU A 45 3.11 9.61 -1.58
N ALA A 46 3.22 9.08 -2.80
CA ALA A 46 4.32 9.31 -3.73
C ALA A 46 4.19 10.61 -4.55
N LEU A 47 3.00 11.22 -4.60
CA LEU A 47 2.78 12.48 -5.33
C LEU A 47 3.66 13.61 -4.79
N THR A 48 3.93 14.61 -5.63
CA THR A 48 4.55 15.87 -5.18
C THR A 48 3.63 16.60 -4.21
N SER A 49 4.20 17.45 -3.35
CA SER A 49 3.42 18.22 -2.36
C SER A 49 2.25 18.97 -3.00
N ASP A 50 2.48 19.65 -4.13
CA ASP A 50 1.43 20.42 -4.80
C ASP A 50 0.30 19.55 -5.35
N MET A 51 0.59 18.31 -5.73
CA MET A 51 -0.43 17.35 -6.16
C MET A 51 -1.18 16.75 -4.96
N GLN A 52 -0.48 16.42 -3.88
CA GLN A 52 -1.11 15.95 -2.63
C GLN A 52 -2.12 16.98 -2.09
N GLN A 53 -1.75 18.26 -2.11
CA GLN A 53 -2.62 19.36 -1.67
C GLN A 53 -3.88 19.52 -2.52
N LYS A 54 -3.79 19.28 -3.84
CA LYS A 54 -4.91 19.41 -4.78
C LYS A 54 -5.89 18.24 -4.70
N THR A 55 -5.41 17.05 -4.34
CA THR A 55 -6.23 15.84 -4.29
C THR A 55 -7.09 15.77 -3.02
N ILE A 56 -6.67 16.40 -1.91
CA ILE A 56 -7.43 16.37 -0.66
C ILE A 56 -8.51 17.46 -0.61
N PRO A 57 -9.80 17.11 -0.48
CA PRO A 57 -10.89 18.07 -0.43
C PRO A 57 -10.98 18.80 0.91
N ASP A 58 -10.75 18.12 2.03
CA ASP A 58 -11.05 18.60 3.38
C ASP A 58 -9.80 18.86 4.24
N CYS A 59 -9.62 18.16 5.36
CA CYS A 59 -8.47 18.33 6.24
C CYS A 59 -7.32 17.44 5.79
N PRO A 60 -6.17 17.97 5.35
CA PRO A 60 -5.04 17.18 4.87
C PRO A 60 -4.56 16.12 5.85
N ALA A 61 -4.40 16.47 7.12
CA ALA A 61 -3.95 15.50 8.12
C ALA A 61 -4.98 14.37 8.33
N CYS A 62 -6.28 14.71 8.45
CA CYS A 62 -7.31 13.69 8.68
C CYS A 62 -7.46 12.75 7.48
N GLU A 63 -7.55 13.30 6.28
CA GLU A 63 -7.75 12.55 5.03
C GLU A 63 -6.50 11.73 4.68
N ALA A 64 -5.30 12.31 4.82
CA ALA A 64 -4.07 11.53 4.66
C ALA A 64 -3.97 10.41 5.69
N TRP A 65 -4.42 10.63 6.93
CA TRP A 65 -4.44 9.58 7.93
C TRP A 65 -5.43 8.48 7.57
N SER A 66 -6.70 8.82 7.40
CA SER A 66 -7.79 7.85 7.27
C SER A 66 -7.76 7.11 5.94
N GLU A 67 -7.52 7.82 4.84
CA GLU A 67 -7.66 7.27 3.49
C GLU A 67 -6.33 6.77 2.92
N MET A 68 -5.18 7.20 3.47
CA MET A 68 -3.87 6.91 2.87
C MET A 68 -2.95 6.15 3.83
N ILE A 69 -2.83 6.58 5.09
CA ILE A 69 -1.90 5.97 6.04
C ILE A 69 -2.51 4.70 6.67
N LEU A 70 -3.80 4.71 7.03
CA LEU A 70 -4.46 3.52 7.62
C LEU A 70 -4.47 2.29 6.69
N PRO A 71 -4.75 2.39 5.38
CA PRO A 71 -4.68 1.23 4.47
C PRO A 71 -3.32 0.52 4.48
N LEU A 72 -2.22 1.24 4.71
CA LEU A 72 -0.89 0.61 4.83
C LEU A 72 -0.80 -0.31 6.05
N ASN A 73 -1.34 0.14 7.18
CA ASN A 73 -1.40 -0.67 8.39
C ASN A 73 -2.38 -1.84 8.25
N GLU A 74 -3.49 -1.66 7.53
CA GLU A 74 -4.41 -2.76 7.23
C GLU A 74 -3.73 -3.84 6.38
N ALA A 75 -2.98 -3.46 5.34
CA ALA A 75 -2.18 -4.39 4.55
C ALA A 75 -1.12 -5.12 5.40
N LEU A 76 -0.39 -4.41 6.27
CA LEU A 76 0.57 -5.01 7.20
C LEU A 76 -0.10 -6.03 8.14
N SER A 77 -1.25 -5.68 8.69
CA SER A 77 -2.01 -6.51 9.63
C SER A 77 -2.63 -7.75 8.99
N ILE A 78 -3.26 -7.59 7.82
CA ILE A 78 -3.99 -8.65 7.13
C ILE A 78 -3.02 -9.62 6.43
N CYS A 79 -2.00 -9.10 5.76
CA CYS A 79 -1.08 -9.93 5.01
C CYS A 79 0.03 -10.49 5.89
N GLY A 80 0.49 -9.74 6.89
CA GLY A 80 1.52 -10.20 7.83
C GLY A 80 2.75 -10.79 7.11
N SER A 81 3.14 -12.00 7.50
CA SER A 81 4.26 -12.73 6.90
C SER A 81 3.99 -13.31 5.50
N ALA A 82 2.78 -13.14 4.95
CA ALA A 82 2.49 -13.53 3.57
C ALA A 82 3.12 -12.55 2.58
N LEU A 83 3.28 -11.28 2.94
CA LEU A 83 3.99 -10.31 2.09
C LEU A 83 5.44 -10.76 1.89
N PRO A 84 5.98 -10.63 0.65
CA PRO A 84 7.41 -10.79 0.43
C PRO A 84 8.21 -9.89 1.39
N ALA A 85 9.28 -10.44 1.97
CA ALA A 85 10.00 -9.79 3.08
C ALA A 85 10.47 -8.35 2.75
N GLN A 86 10.88 -8.11 1.50
CA GLN A 86 11.31 -6.79 1.04
C GLN A 86 10.14 -5.79 1.03
N ILE A 87 8.98 -6.18 0.50
CA ILE A 87 7.77 -5.35 0.46
C ILE A 87 7.26 -5.08 1.88
N ASN A 88 7.20 -6.12 2.72
CA ASN A 88 6.80 -5.98 4.12
C ASN A 88 7.71 -4.98 4.86
N THR A 89 9.03 -5.11 4.72
CA THR A 89 10.00 -4.22 5.37
C THR A 89 9.85 -2.77 4.90
N ARG A 90 9.64 -2.55 3.59
CA ARG A 90 9.47 -1.21 3.02
C ARG A 90 8.15 -0.57 3.45
N LEU A 91 7.07 -1.34 3.45
CA LEU A 91 5.76 -0.88 3.91
C LEU A 91 5.78 -0.52 5.40
N GLN A 92 6.47 -1.33 6.21
CA GLN A 92 6.68 -1.06 7.64
C GLN A 92 7.49 0.24 7.86
N ASP A 93 8.56 0.46 7.09
CA ASP A 93 9.36 1.71 7.18
C ASP A 93 8.52 2.95 6.82
N ILE A 94 7.67 2.87 5.79
CA ILE A 94 6.76 3.97 5.44
C ILE A 94 5.76 4.23 6.57
N TRP A 95 5.14 3.17 7.09
CA TRP A 95 4.21 3.27 8.21
C TRP A 95 4.86 3.92 9.44
N GLU A 96 6.08 3.53 9.80
CA GLU A 96 6.82 4.10 10.92
C GLU A 96 7.18 5.57 10.69
N ARG A 97 7.56 5.96 9.47
CA ARG A 97 7.81 7.36 9.11
C ARG A 97 6.55 8.21 9.28
N CYS A 98 5.40 7.73 8.80
CA CYS A 98 4.12 8.42 8.96
C CYS A 98 3.75 8.60 10.44
N ASN A 99 3.98 7.58 11.27
CA ASN A 99 3.73 7.65 12.72
C ASN A 99 4.74 8.52 13.50
N SER A 100 5.88 8.82 12.88
CA SER A 100 6.95 9.62 13.48
C SER A 100 6.94 11.08 13.02
N LEU A 101 5.98 11.46 12.16
CA LEU A 101 5.81 12.86 11.74
C LEU A 101 5.60 13.74 12.96
N THR A 102 6.34 14.85 13.02
CA THR A 102 6.18 15.81 14.11
C THR A 102 4.84 16.56 14.01
N ASP A 103 4.39 17.14 15.12
CA ASP A 103 3.22 18.04 15.12
C ASP A 103 3.34 19.17 14.08
N ALA A 104 4.56 19.64 13.79
CA ALA A 104 4.79 20.67 12.76
C ALA A 104 4.61 20.13 11.34
N ALA A 105 4.89 18.85 11.12
CA ALA A 105 4.73 18.19 9.83
C ALA A 105 3.33 17.58 9.64
N PHE A 106 2.55 17.43 10.72
CA PHE A 106 1.28 16.72 10.71
C PHE A 106 0.29 17.22 11.75
N HIS A 107 -0.45 18.28 11.42
CA HIS A 107 -1.54 18.77 12.25
C HIS A 107 -2.77 19.16 11.44
N CYS A 108 -3.94 19.12 12.10
CA CYS A 108 -5.20 19.45 11.45
C CYS A 108 -5.23 20.90 10.97
N HIS A 109 -6.01 21.12 9.91
CA HIS A 109 -6.31 22.42 9.31
C HIS A 109 -5.13 23.17 8.68
N ASP A 110 -3.93 22.59 8.61
CA ASP A 110 -2.85 23.11 7.79
C ASP A 110 -2.87 22.47 6.39
N ARG A 111 -2.98 23.33 5.38
CA ARG A 111 -2.97 22.94 3.97
C ARG A 111 -1.56 22.66 3.45
N LEU A 112 -0.54 23.15 4.13
CA LEU A 112 0.85 23.11 3.71
C LEU A 112 1.66 22.01 4.42
N ILE A 113 1.02 21.11 5.17
CA ILE A 113 1.73 20.01 5.84
C ILE A 113 2.63 19.21 4.88
N PHE A 114 2.21 19.02 3.63
CA PHE A 114 2.97 18.28 2.62
C PHE A 114 4.24 19.01 2.14
N ASP A 115 4.34 20.33 2.35
CA ASP A 115 5.55 21.10 2.05
C ASP A 115 6.65 20.88 3.09
N HIS A 116 6.30 20.31 4.25
CA HIS A 116 7.28 19.98 5.28
C HIS A 116 8.27 18.91 4.80
N ASP A 117 9.56 19.10 5.12
CA ASP A 117 10.63 18.24 4.61
C ASP A 117 10.52 16.78 5.08
N GLU A 118 9.85 16.52 6.21
CA GLU A 118 9.58 15.18 6.73
C GLU A 118 8.70 14.32 5.79
N TRP A 119 7.90 14.94 4.92
CA TRP A 119 7.10 14.20 3.91
C TRP A 119 7.93 13.72 2.72
N ARG A 120 9.11 14.31 2.48
CA ARG A 120 10.00 13.92 1.38
C ARG A 120 10.45 12.45 1.46
N PRO A 121 10.98 11.94 2.58
CA PRO A 121 11.35 10.53 2.66
C PRO A 121 10.16 9.58 2.52
N ILE A 122 8.95 9.99 2.95
CA ILE A 122 7.72 9.21 2.75
C ILE A 122 7.43 9.10 1.24
N ARG A 123 7.41 10.23 0.53
CA ARG A 123 7.22 10.28 -0.93
C ARG A 123 8.18 9.36 -1.68
N THR A 124 9.48 9.46 -1.37
CA THR A 124 10.50 8.64 -2.01
C THR A 124 10.30 7.16 -1.73
N ALA A 125 10.07 6.78 -0.46
CA ALA A 125 9.87 5.38 -0.09
C ALA A 125 8.58 4.80 -0.70
N SER A 126 7.49 5.58 -0.78
CA SER A 126 6.24 5.16 -1.43
C SER A 126 6.43 4.93 -2.93
N ALA A 127 7.14 5.80 -3.63
CA ALA A 127 7.46 5.61 -5.05
C ALA A 127 8.29 4.33 -5.28
N GLU A 128 9.33 4.12 -4.49
CA GLU A 128 10.15 2.90 -4.56
C GLU A 128 9.35 1.62 -4.26
N LEU A 129 8.41 1.69 -3.31
CA LEU A 129 7.57 0.56 -2.97
C LEU A 129 6.56 0.23 -4.09
N LEU A 130 5.99 1.23 -4.76
CA LEU A 130 5.10 1.02 -5.90
C LEU A 130 5.81 0.28 -7.04
N ASP A 131 7.06 0.64 -7.33
CA ASP A 131 7.88 -0.06 -8.32
C ASP A 131 8.13 -1.52 -7.91
N LEU A 132 8.46 -1.77 -6.63
CA LEU A 132 8.64 -3.13 -6.09
C LEU A 132 7.36 -3.96 -6.09
N MET A 133 6.20 -3.31 -5.95
CA MET A 133 4.88 -3.93 -6.04
C MET A 133 4.41 -4.08 -7.48
N GLU A 134 5.20 -3.67 -8.48
CA GLU A 134 4.82 -3.76 -9.89
C GLU A 134 3.46 -3.08 -10.14
N SER A 135 3.22 -1.93 -9.51
CA SER A 135 1.91 -1.26 -9.53
C SER A 135 1.41 -0.99 -10.95
N LEU A 136 2.32 -0.71 -11.90
CA LEU A 136 1.98 -0.51 -13.31
C LEU A 136 1.37 -1.77 -13.97
N GLU A 137 1.71 -2.97 -13.50
CA GLU A 137 1.13 -4.22 -13.98
C GLU A 137 -0.24 -4.51 -13.34
N ILE A 138 -0.45 -4.04 -12.11
CA ILE A 138 -1.67 -4.28 -11.33
C ILE A 138 -2.76 -3.23 -11.65
N ASN A 139 -2.37 -1.97 -11.85
CA ASN A 139 -3.28 -0.83 -12.04
C ASN A 139 -4.37 -1.04 -13.09
N PRO A 140 -4.12 -1.68 -14.25
CA PRO A 140 -5.18 -1.96 -15.23
C PRO A 140 -6.34 -2.82 -14.70
N PHE A 141 -6.14 -3.54 -13.59
CA PHE A 141 -7.12 -4.45 -12.98
C PHE A 141 -7.59 -3.98 -11.60
N LEU A 142 -7.08 -2.86 -11.10
CA LEU A 142 -7.23 -2.45 -9.71
C LEU A 142 -8.70 -2.24 -9.32
N ASP A 143 -9.46 -1.52 -10.14
CA ASP A 143 -10.88 -1.24 -9.87
C ASP A 143 -11.72 -2.53 -9.83
N ASP A 144 -11.46 -3.45 -10.77
CA ASP A 144 -12.14 -4.74 -10.83
C ASP A 144 -11.78 -5.61 -9.62
N LEU A 145 -10.49 -5.66 -9.24
CA LEU A 145 -10.01 -6.40 -8.07
C LEU A 145 -10.62 -5.86 -6.77
N LEU A 146 -10.67 -4.54 -6.60
CA LEU A 146 -11.29 -3.89 -5.45
C LEU A 146 -12.77 -4.26 -5.34
N LEU A 147 -13.51 -4.13 -6.44
CA LEU A 147 -14.94 -4.43 -6.47
C LEU A 147 -15.20 -5.92 -6.20
N ASP A 148 -14.50 -6.80 -6.90
CA ASP A 148 -14.67 -8.25 -6.78
C ASP A 148 -14.31 -8.75 -5.40
N CYS A 149 -13.12 -8.39 -4.89
CA CYS A 149 -12.67 -8.85 -3.58
C CYS A 149 -13.54 -8.29 -2.45
N ARG A 150 -14.07 -7.06 -2.58
CA ARG A 150 -15.01 -6.48 -1.61
C ARG A 150 -16.34 -7.22 -1.59
N ASN A 151 -16.86 -7.63 -2.75
CA ASN A 151 -18.09 -8.42 -2.82
C ASN A 151 -17.88 -9.84 -2.27
N LEU A 152 -16.81 -10.51 -2.70
CA LEU A 152 -16.50 -11.89 -2.31
C LEU A 152 -16.15 -12.01 -0.82
N SER A 153 -15.41 -11.04 -0.26
CA SER A 153 -15.13 -11.00 1.20
C SER A 153 -16.37 -10.79 2.06
N ARG A 154 -17.44 -10.18 1.50
CA ARG A 154 -18.76 -10.02 2.13
C ARG A 154 -19.72 -11.18 1.84
N GLY A 155 -19.29 -12.18 1.07
CA GLY A 155 -20.12 -13.31 0.66
C GLY A 155 -21.19 -12.97 -0.39
N ILE A 156 -21.09 -11.82 -1.04
CA ILE A 156 -21.97 -11.42 -2.14
C ILE A 156 -21.46 -12.14 -3.40
N LYS A 157 -22.26 -13.08 -3.91
CA LYS A 157 -21.94 -13.80 -5.15
C LYS A 157 -22.23 -12.92 -6.37
N ARG A 158 -21.36 -12.98 -7.38
CA ARG A 158 -21.58 -12.41 -8.72
C ARG A 158 -22.83 -13.00 -9.38
#